data_AF-A0A6J0N0N7-F1
#
_entry.id   AF-A0A6J0N0N7-F1
#
_cell.length_a   1.000
_cell.length_b   1.000
_cell.length_c   1.000
_cell.angle_alpha   90.00
_cell.angle_beta   90.00
_cell.angle_gamma   90.00
#
_symmetry.space_group_name_H-M   'P 1'
#
loop_
_entity.id
_entity.type
_entity.pdbx_description
1 polymer ?
#
loop_
_entity_poly.entity_id
_entity_poly.type
_entity_poly.pdbx_seq_one_letter_code
_entity_poly.pdbx_strand_id
1 'polypeptide(L)'
;MSKAYMVAEERDFYQEMLMLGQDHTGRIRASSSRSRPRKVRIREYKIPDLNADPCLDMDEEEETGVVVVGLKPQDADYYSLNVPQLPYELEVEILARLPRFEYWKLKFLSTRFSRLLKEGKIFKVRRDRGLVEPSVFMRSNGDKSWTMFDKDFENYQEVPELPSDVCFSLGDKESLCAGTHLIVTGREEKSVALWRYELETSKWFKGPAMITPRILFASATRGTVAFVAGGLKVYGDASKEVVSGAEKYDSVTKTWTSLRGMHKRRQFCSGCYLRGKFYVLGGKDENDKNLTCGERYDEGTDSWELIPDVLRDASFSSIQSPPLIAVVNDNLYSLETSANELRVYDTNANVWKKLGDVPVRAKSSGGWGVAFKSLGDKLLVMGESVGPSRTETMSVYTCRPSANPEEKLVWEESKRCCDVRLSHFILNCCVMIA
;
A
#
# COMPACT_ATOMS: atom_id res chain seq x y z
N MET A 1 39.48 -12.54 -16.81
CA MET A 1 39.47 -11.77 -15.55
C MET A 1 38.92 -10.39 -15.82
N SER A 2 37.65 -10.14 -15.50
CA SER A 2 37.04 -8.82 -15.23
C SER A 2 35.53 -9.02 -15.16
N LYS A 3 35.05 -9.43 -13.98
CA LYS A 3 33.62 -9.55 -13.62
C LYS A 3 33.39 -9.21 -12.14
N ALA A 4 34.35 -8.53 -11.50
CA ALA A 4 34.40 -8.38 -10.04
C ALA A 4 34.57 -6.93 -9.54
N TYR A 5 34.61 -5.92 -10.42
CA TYR A 5 34.88 -4.53 -10.00
C TYR A 5 33.65 -3.61 -9.90
N MET A 6 32.48 -4.03 -10.40
CA MET A 6 31.25 -3.20 -10.40
C MET A 6 30.25 -3.59 -9.29
N VAL A 7 30.68 -4.36 -8.30
CA VAL A 7 29.86 -4.78 -7.13
C VAL A 7 30.36 -4.12 -5.83
N ALA A 8 31.53 -3.45 -5.83
CA ALA A 8 32.15 -2.94 -4.61
C ALA A 8 31.53 -1.61 -4.14
N GLU A 9 31.31 -0.63 -5.02
CA GLU A 9 30.80 0.69 -4.59
C GLU A 9 29.29 0.70 -4.30
N GLU A 10 28.50 -0.16 -4.96
CA GLU A 10 27.10 -0.40 -4.56
C GLU A 10 27.02 -1.33 -3.33
N ARG A 11 28.03 -2.16 -3.06
CA ARG A 11 28.09 -2.89 -1.79
C ARG A 11 28.32 -1.98 -0.62
N ASP A 12 29.16 -0.96 -0.67
CA ASP A 12 29.47 -0.23 0.56
C ASP A 12 28.26 0.56 1.10
N PHE A 13 27.47 1.22 0.22
CA PHE A 13 26.27 1.94 0.64
C PHE A 13 25.08 1.01 0.99
N TYR A 14 24.88 -0.09 0.23
CA TYR A 14 23.78 -1.04 0.47
C TYR A 14 24.13 -2.18 1.44
N GLN A 15 25.41 -2.50 1.65
CA GLN A 15 25.87 -3.36 2.77
C GLN A 15 25.80 -2.60 4.07
N GLU A 16 26.11 -1.30 4.17
CA GLU A 16 25.80 -0.55 5.40
C GLU A 16 24.31 -0.65 5.75
N MET A 17 23.42 -0.57 4.75
CA MET A 17 21.98 -0.75 4.90
C MET A 17 21.58 -2.17 5.35
N LEU A 18 22.25 -3.22 4.86
CA LEU A 18 22.03 -4.62 5.29
C LEU A 18 22.68 -4.94 6.65
N MET A 19 23.79 -4.29 6.98
CA MET A 19 24.56 -4.49 8.22
C MET A 19 23.87 -3.84 9.42
N LEU A 20 23.15 -2.73 9.23
CA LEU A 20 22.29 -2.12 10.26
C LEU A 20 21.15 -3.03 10.73
N GLY A 21 20.80 -4.07 9.96
CA GLY A 21 19.81 -5.09 10.32
C GLY A 21 20.40 -6.41 10.86
N GLN A 22 21.72 -6.55 10.95
CA GLN A 22 22.39 -7.81 11.32
C GLN A 22 23.08 -7.81 12.69
N ASP A 23 23.37 -6.64 13.26
CA ASP A 23 23.85 -6.59 14.64
C ASP A 23 22.65 -6.77 15.57
N HIS A 24 22.42 -8.02 16.00
CA HIS A 24 21.98 -8.46 17.34
C HIS A 24 21.45 -9.92 17.30
N THR A 25 22.15 -10.85 16.66
CA THR A 25 21.81 -12.28 16.75
C THR A 25 22.44 -12.92 17.98
N GLY A 26 21.74 -12.93 19.11
CA GLY A 26 22.04 -13.80 20.23
C GLY A 26 21.74 -15.27 19.88
N ARG A 27 22.77 -16.12 19.83
CA ARG A 27 22.65 -17.58 19.65
C ARG A 27 21.78 -18.20 20.75
N ILE A 28 20.65 -18.81 20.39
CA ILE A 28 19.91 -19.72 21.28
C ILE A 28 19.94 -21.13 20.69
N ARG A 29 20.57 -22.04 21.43
CA ARG A 29 20.58 -23.49 21.20
C ARG A 29 19.16 -24.06 21.26
N ALA A 30 18.81 -24.89 20.30
CA ALA A 30 17.60 -25.69 20.35
C ALA A 30 17.68 -26.74 21.48
N SER A 31 16.71 -26.73 22.40
CA SER A 31 16.40 -27.87 23.26
C SER A 31 15.05 -28.45 22.85
N SER A 32 15.03 -29.72 22.49
CA SER A 32 13.83 -30.47 22.15
C SER A 32 13.00 -30.79 23.39
N SER A 33 11.75 -30.35 23.45
CA SER A 33 10.72 -31.03 24.25
C SER A 33 9.41 -31.10 23.46
N ARG A 34 8.94 -32.33 23.21
CA ARG A 34 7.64 -32.61 22.60
C ARG A 34 6.56 -32.44 23.67
N SER A 35 5.51 -31.67 23.40
CA SER A 35 4.26 -31.74 24.14
C SER A 35 3.07 -32.01 23.20
N ARG A 36 2.14 -32.86 23.65
CA ARG A 36 1.01 -33.41 22.89
C ARG A 36 -0.14 -32.40 22.74
N PRO A 37 -0.95 -32.48 21.66
CA PRO A 37 -2.06 -31.55 21.45
C PRO A 37 -3.26 -31.81 22.38
N ARG A 38 -3.87 -30.73 22.90
CA ARG A 38 -5.15 -30.76 23.65
C ARG A 38 -6.33 -30.57 22.69
N LYS A 39 -7.37 -31.41 22.81
CA LYS A 39 -8.65 -31.29 22.11
C LYS A 39 -9.49 -30.15 22.73
N VAL A 40 -10.07 -29.28 21.89
CA VAL A 40 -11.08 -28.29 22.28
C VAL A 40 -12.45 -28.79 21.80
N ARG A 41 -13.44 -28.81 22.70
CA ARG A 41 -14.85 -29.13 22.40
C ARG A 41 -15.58 -27.87 21.94
N ILE A 42 -16.30 -27.95 20.83
CA ILE A 42 -17.22 -26.92 20.34
C ILE A 42 -18.60 -27.18 20.96
N ARG A 43 -19.24 -26.14 21.52
CA ARG A 43 -20.65 -26.17 21.94
C ARG A 43 -21.53 -25.81 20.74
N GLU A 44 -22.46 -26.69 20.40
CA GLU A 44 -23.48 -26.46 19.38
C GLU A 44 -24.53 -25.44 19.85
N TYR A 45 -24.90 -24.51 18.97
CA TYR A 45 -26.05 -23.62 19.15
C TYR A 45 -27.25 -24.20 18.36
N LYS A 46 -28.39 -24.40 19.04
CA LYS A 46 -29.66 -24.85 18.44
C LYS A 46 -30.36 -23.69 17.72
N ILE A 47 -30.81 -23.95 16.50
CA ILE A 47 -31.77 -23.12 15.75
C ILE A 47 -33.20 -23.55 16.15
N PRO A 48 -34.18 -22.65 16.34
CA PRO A 48 -35.56 -23.04 16.63
C PRO A 48 -36.27 -23.51 15.37
N ASP A 49 -36.96 -24.64 15.49
CA ASP A 49 -37.74 -25.29 14.44
C ASP A 49 -39.16 -24.69 14.38
N LEU A 50 -39.57 -24.27 13.19
CA LEU A 50 -40.91 -23.75 12.90
C LEU A 50 -41.47 -24.58 11.76
N ASN A 51 -41.93 -25.80 12.06
CA ASN A 51 -42.97 -26.51 11.32
C ASN A 51 -43.56 -27.60 12.23
N ALA A 52 -44.78 -27.36 12.67
CA ALA A 52 -45.60 -28.37 13.33
C ALA A 52 -46.28 -29.23 12.25
N ASP A 53 -46.22 -30.55 12.44
CA ASP A 53 -46.93 -31.55 11.63
C ASP A 53 -48.46 -31.38 11.71
N PRO A 54 -49.17 -31.98 10.74
CA PRO A 54 -50.21 -32.91 11.14
C PRO A 54 -50.04 -34.29 10.49
N CYS A 55 -50.22 -35.31 11.35
CA CYS A 55 -50.38 -36.73 11.06
C CYS A 55 -51.44 -37.01 9.98
N LEU A 56 -51.27 -38.11 9.25
CA LEU A 56 -52.31 -39.12 8.94
C LEU A 56 -51.66 -40.39 8.35
N ASP A 57 -52.09 -41.54 8.86
CA ASP A 57 -51.63 -42.91 8.54
C ASP A 57 -52.23 -43.45 7.22
N MET A 58 -51.54 -44.42 6.58
CA MET A 58 -52.05 -45.74 6.11
C MET A 58 -51.18 -46.36 4.98
N ASP A 59 -50.55 -47.50 5.33
CA ASP A 59 -50.49 -48.83 4.68
C ASP A 59 -50.15 -49.09 3.19
N GLU A 60 -49.39 -50.19 3.05
CA GLU A 60 -49.32 -51.22 1.98
C GLU A 60 -48.43 -51.08 0.71
N GLU A 61 -47.37 -51.91 0.73
CA GLU A 61 -46.92 -52.93 -0.24
C GLU A 61 -46.63 -52.67 -1.75
N GLU A 62 -45.58 -53.40 -2.15
CA GLU A 62 -45.31 -54.07 -3.42
C GLU A 62 -44.32 -53.52 -4.47
N GLU A 63 -43.54 -54.49 -4.96
CA GLU A 63 -42.41 -54.45 -5.87
C GLU A 63 -42.76 -53.94 -7.28
N THR A 64 -41.78 -53.38 -7.99
CA THR A 64 -41.21 -53.96 -9.23
C THR A 64 -40.21 -52.97 -9.86
N GLY A 65 -39.14 -53.51 -10.45
CA GLY A 65 -37.93 -52.77 -10.78
C GLY A 65 -38.01 -51.86 -12.00
N VAL A 66 -36.88 -51.20 -12.32
CA VAL A 66 -36.37 -50.89 -13.67
C VAL A 66 -35.14 -49.95 -13.56
N VAL A 67 -34.05 -50.46 -14.14
CA VAL A 67 -32.97 -49.75 -14.87
C VAL A 67 -32.11 -48.74 -14.09
N VAL A 68 -30.85 -49.15 -13.92
CA VAL A 68 -29.70 -48.26 -13.69
C VAL A 68 -29.57 -47.31 -14.88
N VAL A 69 -30.15 -46.12 -14.78
CA VAL A 69 -29.80 -44.96 -15.60
C VAL A 69 -28.99 -44.00 -14.72
N GLY A 70 -27.82 -43.61 -15.22
CA GLY A 70 -26.79 -42.88 -14.50
C GLY A 70 -27.30 -41.72 -13.64
N LEU A 71 -26.87 -41.72 -12.39
CA LEU A 71 -26.97 -40.61 -11.45
C LEU A 71 -26.43 -39.33 -12.12
N LYS A 72 -27.34 -38.44 -12.54
CA LYS A 72 -27.01 -37.03 -12.68
C LYS A 72 -26.76 -36.46 -11.28
N PRO A 73 -25.75 -35.59 -11.08
CA PRO A 73 -25.56 -34.93 -9.80
C PRO A 73 -26.81 -34.13 -9.44
N GLN A 74 -27.34 -34.33 -8.23
CA GLN A 74 -28.40 -33.51 -7.61
C GLN A 74 -27.87 -32.13 -7.17
N ASP A 75 -27.10 -31.47 -8.03
CA ASP A 75 -26.68 -30.09 -7.78
C ASP A 75 -27.74 -29.15 -8.33
N ALA A 76 -28.76 -28.92 -7.49
CA ALA A 76 -29.53 -27.68 -7.38
C ALA A 76 -30.02 -27.05 -8.70
N ASP A 77 -31.15 -27.55 -9.21
CA ASP A 77 -32.07 -26.82 -10.09
C ASP A 77 -32.74 -25.64 -9.34
N TYR A 78 -31.95 -24.70 -8.82
CA TYR A 78 -32.44 -23.42 -8.26
C TYR A 78 -32.79 -22.39 -9.35
N TYR A 79 -32.70 -22.76 -10.63
CA TYR A 79 -33.05 -21.89 -11.75
C TYR A 79 -34.57 -21.75 -11.98
N SER A 80 -35.40 -22.52 -11.28
CA SER A 80 -36.85 -22.58 -11.51
C SER A 80 -37.71 -21.89 -10.43
N LEU A 81 -37.11 -21.36 -9.36
CA LEU A 81 -37.84 -20.53 -8.39
C LEU A 81 -37.75 -19.06 -8.80
N ASN A 82 -38.90 -18.46 -9.08
CA ASN A 82 -39.16 -17.04 -9.33
C ASN A 82 -38.68 -16.14 -8.17
N VAL A 83 -37.38 -16.11 -7.89
CA VAL A 83 -36.79 -15.08 -7.05
C VAL A 83 -36.67 -13.83 -7.92
N PRO A 84 -37.33 -12.72 -7.57
CA PRO A 84 -37.20 -11.47 -8.32
C PRO A 84 -35.72 -11.10 -8.39
N GLN A 85 -35.15 -11.07 -9.59
CA GLN A 85 -33.77 -10.66 -9.77
C GLN A 85 -33.70 -9.15 -9.57
N LEU A 86 -32.84 -8.70 -8.66
CA LEU A 86 -32.57 -7.28 -8.51
C LEU A 86 -32.08 -6.72 -9.86
N PRO A 87 -32.56 -5.51 -10.26
CA PRO A 87 -32.01 -4.81 -11.40
C PRO A 87 -30.49 -4.69 -11.25
N TYR A 88 -29.76 -4.89 -12.35
CA TYR A 88 -28.29 -4.88 -12.35
C TYR A 88 -27.71 -3.63 -11.67
N GLU A 89 -28.28 -2.46 -11.93
CA GLU A 89 -27.83 -1.20 -11.34
C GLU A 89 -27.98 -1.19 -9.82
N LEU A 90 -29.11 -1.72 -9.32
CA LEU A 90 -29.38 -1.80 -7.89
C LEU A 90 -28.44 -2.78 -7.20
N GLU A 91 -28.09 -3.90 -7.86
CA GLU A 91 -27.07 -4.82 -7.34
C GLU A 91 -25.71 -4.16 -7.22
N VAL A 92 -25.25 -3.44 -8.25
CA VAL A 92 -23.96 -2.74 -8.20
C VAL A 92 -23.95 -1.73 -7.06
N GLU A 93 -25.04 -0.98 -6.87
CA GLU A 93 -25.20 -0.03 -5.77
C GLU A 93 -25.17 -0.73 -4.40
N ILE A 94 -25.86 -1.86 -4.22
CA ILE A 94 -25.84 -2.61 -2.97
C ILE A 94 -24.43 -3.14 -2.68
N LEU A 95 -23.80 -3.79 -3.66
CA LEU A 95 -22.45 -4.35 -3.52
C LEU A 95 -21.40 -3.26 -3.26
N ALA A 96 -21.56 -2.08 -3.86
CA ALA A 96 -20.68 -0.94 -3.63
C ALA A 96 -20.67 -0.48 -2.17
N ARG A 97 -21.74 -0.72 -1.40
CA ARG A 97 -21.83 -0.35 0.03
C ARG A 97 -21.29 -1.41 0.98
N LEU A 98 -21.02 -2.62 0.50
CA LEU A 98 -20.39 -3.66 1.32
C LEU A 98 -18.89 -3.33 1.53
N PRO A 99 -18.33 -3.65 2.71
CA PRO A 99 -16.90 -3.48 2.96
C PRO A 99 -16.05 -4.25 1.94
N ARG A 100 -14.98 -3.64 1.44
CA ARG A 100 -14.16 -4.27 0.36
C ARG A 100 -13.54 -5.61 0.77
N PHE A 101 -13.23 -5.77 2.06
CA PHE A 101 -12.70 -7.03 2.61
C PHE A 101 -13.71 -8.19 2.61
N GLU A 102 -14.99 -7.93 2.33
CA GLU A 102 -16.03 -8.96 2.22
C GLU A 102 -16.19 -9.46 0.77
N TYR A 103 -15.61 -8.77 -0.21
CA TYR A 103 -15.82 -9.07 -1.63
C TYR A 103 -15.35 -10.46 -2.05
N TRP A 104 -14.31 -10.99 -1.41
CA TRP A 104 -13.83 -12.34 -1.71
C TRP A 104 -14.89 -13.39 -1.38
N LYS A 105 -15.70 -13.21 -0.32
CA LYS A 105 -16.81 -14.11 0.03
C LYS A 105 -17.86 -14.11 -1.08
N LEU A 106 -18.16 -12.92 -1.62
CA LEU A 106 -19.14 -12.73 -2.70
C LEU A 106 -18.73 -13.41 -4.01
N LYS A 107 -17.41 -13.54 -4.28
CA LYS A 107 -16.90 -14.25 -5.46
C LYS A 107 -17.28 -15.73 -5.47
N PHE A 108 -17.51 -16.34 -4.29
CA PHE A 108 -17.89 -17.75 -4.15
C PHE A 108 -19.39 -17.99 -4.10
N LEU A 109 -20.20 -16.94 -3.86
CA LEU A 109 -21.66 -17.07 -3.77
C LEU A 109 -22.33 -17.24 -5.14
N SER A 110 -21.87 -16.52 -6.17
CA SER A 110 -22.41 -16.68 -7.53
C SER A 110 -21.44 -16.24 -8.63
N THR A 111 -21.57 -16.83 -9.82
CA THR A 111 -20.82 -16.44 -11.02
C THR A 111 -21.15 -15.01 -11.45
N ARG A 112 -22.39 -14.55 -11.22
CA ARG A 112 -22.84 -13.18 -11.48
C ARG A 112 -22.09 -12.16 -10.61
N PHE A 113 -21.99 -12.39 -9.30
CA PHE A 113 -21.24 -11.52 -8.40
C PHE A 113 -19.73 -11.56 -8.68
N SER A 114 -19.18 -12.74 -8.95
CA SER A 114 -17.78 -12.89 -9.37
C SER A 114 -17.46 -12.08 -10.63
N ARG A 115 -18.36 -12.08 -11.62
CA ARG A 115 -18.23 -11.27 -12.85
C ARG A 115 -18.31 -9.77 -12.55
N LEU A 116 -19.31 -9.33 -11.77
CA LEU A 116 -19.49 -7.93 -11.36
C LEU A 116 -18.25 -7.34 -10.70
N LEU A 117 -17.64 -8.09 -9.78
CA LEU A 117 -16.41 -7.67 -9.09
C LEU A 117 -15.21 -7.52 -10.03
N LYS A 118 -15.13 -8.36 -11.08
CA LYS A 118 -14.06 -8.31 -12.08
C LYS A 118 -14.26 -7.20 -13.11
N GLU A 119 -15.49 -6.78 -13.38
CA GLU A 119 -15.80 -5.70 -14.34
C GLU A 119 -15.42 -4.30 -13.83
N GLY A 120 -15.10 -4.15 -12.54
CA GLY A 120 -14.66 -2.88 -11.96
C GLY A 120 -15.76 -1.82 -11.77
N LYS A 121 -16.98 -2.06 -12.25
CA LYS A 121 -18.10 -1.09 -12.15
C LYS A 121 -18.45 -0.72 -10.71
N ILE A 122 -18.28 -1.65 -9.77
CA ILE A 122 -18.50 -1.41 -8.35
C ILE A 122 -17.56 -0.30 -7.84
N PHE A 123 -16.28 -0.33 -8.20
CA PHE A 123 -15.31 0.71 -7.81
C PHE A 123 -15.58 2.06 -8.46
N LYS A 124 -16.15 2.06 -9.68
CA LYS A 124 -16.65 3.28 -10.31
C LYS A 124 -17.82 3.87 -9.49
N VAL A 125 -18.83 3.08 -9.17
CA VAL A 125 -19.98 3.53 -8.36
C VAL A 125 -19.53 4.02 -6.99
N ARG A 126 -18.63 3.29 -6.31
CA ARG A 126 -18.07 3.72 -5.04
C ARG A 126 -17.46 5.12 -5.13
N ARG A 127 -16.65 5.37 -6.16
CA ARG A 127 -16.05 6.68 -6.41
C ARG A 127 -17.09 7.76 -6.68
N ASP A 128 -18.05 7.48 -7.56
CA ASP A 128 -19.11 8.43 -7.93
C ASP A 128 -20.00 8.80 -6.72
N ARG A 129 -20.10 7.90 -5.73
CA ARG A 129 -20.82 8.09 -4.46
C ARG A 129 -19.94 8.60 -3.31
N GLY A 130 -18.64 8.78 -3.51
CA GLY A 130 -17.70 9.16 -2.45
C GLY A 130 -17.50 8.09 -1.36
N LEU A 131 -17.77 6.82 -1.66
CA LEU A 131 -17.56 5.68 -0.76
C LEU A 131 -16.08 5.29 -0.76
N VAL A 132 -15.32 5.94 0.11
CA VAL A 132 -13.87 5.78 0.19
C VAL A 132 -13.50 4.82 1.31
N GLU A 133 -12.78 3.75 0.98
CA GLU A 133 -12.16 2.88 1.98
C GLU A 133 -10.64 2.87 1.78
N PRO A 134 -9.85 3.33 2.75
CA PRO A 134 -8.41 3.19 2.70
C PRO A 134 -7.97 1.73 2.90
N SER A 135 -6.99 1.27 2.13
CA SER A 135 -6.25 0.03 2.37
C SER A 135 -4.76 0.30 2.43
N VAL A 136 -4.08 -0.40 3.33
CA VAL A 136 -2.63 -0.27 3.50
C VAL A 136 -1.95 -1.49 2.89
N PHE A 137 -1.18 -1.26 1.84
CA PHE A 137 -0.32 -2.27 1.23
C PHE A 137 1.06 -2.15 1.84
N MET A 138 1.56 -3.26 2.37
CA MET A 138 2.84 -3.32 3.03
C MET A 138 3.65 -4.52 2.55
N ARG A 139 4.96 -4.34 2.46
CA ARG A 139 5.93 -5.42 2.33
C ARG A 139 7.00 -5.23 3.38
N SER A 140 7.18 -6.21 4.24
CA SER A 140 8.17 -6.17 5.31
C SER A 140 9.33 -7.13 5.02
N ASN A 141 10.42 -7.00 5.79
CA ASN A 141 11.58 -7.86 5.61
C ASN A 141 11.24 -9.33 5.88
N GLY A 142 11.58 -10.22 4.94
CA GLY A 142 11.27 -11.65 4.99
C GLY A 142 9.98 -12.04 4.25
N ASP A 143 9.13 -11.08 3.87
CA ASP A 143 7.90 -11.35 3.14
C ASP A 143 8.18 -11.61 1.66
N LYS A 144 7.58 -12.68 1.13
CA LYS A 144 7.60 -12.99 -0.31
C LYS A 144 6.56 -12.19 -1.09
N SER A 145 5.45 -11.87 -0.44
CA SER A 145 4.26 -11.23 -0.98
C SER A 145 4.01 -9.87 -0.33
N TRP A 146 3.10 -9.11 -0.92
CA TRP A 146 2.56 -7.91 -0.27
C TRP A 146 1.39 -8.32 0.62
N THR A 147 1.21 -7.64 1.74
CA THR A 147 0.03 -7.78 2.59
C THR A 147 -0.82 -6.52 2.51
N MET A 148 -2.11 -6.69 2.28
CA MET A 148 -3.10 -5.62 2.28
C MET A 148 -3.88 -5.65 3.60
N PHE A 149 -3.90 -4.54 4.32
CA PHE A 149 -4.70 -4.33 5.54
C PHE A 149 -5.86 -3.38 5.27
N ASP A 150 -6.93 -3.50 6.05
CA ASP A 150 -7.93 -2.44 6.17
C ASP A 150 -7.39 -1.25 6.98
N LYS A 151 -8.18 -0.18 7.06
CA LYS A 151 -7.77 1.06 7.73
C LYS A 151 -7.54 0.90 9.24
N ASP A 152 -8.16 -0.09 9.87
CA ASP A 152 -8.10 -0.31 11.32
C ASP A 152 -7.14 -1.46 11.70
N PHE A 153 -6.52 -2.11 10.70
CA PHE A 153 -5.65 -3.28 10.90
C PHE A 153 -6.36 -4.44 11.62
N GLU A 154 -7.65 -4.60 11.35
CA GLU A 154 -8.50 -5.68 11.86
C GLU A 154 -8.62 -6.83 10.86
N ASN A 155 -8.51 -6.52 9.56
CA ASN A 155 -8.52 -7.50 8.49
C ASN A 155 -7.26 -7.38 7.64
N TYR A 156 -6.78 -8.53 7.15
CA TYR A 156 -5.68 -8.56 6.19
C TYR A 156 -5.92 -9.59 5.09
N GLN A 157 -5.26 -9.38 3.96
CA GLN A 157 -5.24 -10.29 2.84
C GLN A 157 -3.85 -10.31 2.22
N GLU A 158 -3.34 -11.51 1.94
CA GLU A 158 -2.12 -11.68 1.17
C GLU A 158 -2.39 -11.40 -0.31
N VAL A 159 -1.58 -10.53 -0.90
CA VAL A 159 -1.58 -10.24 -2.33
C VAL A 159 -0.78 -11.36 -3.02
N PRO A 160 -1.19 -11.84 -4.21
CA PRO A 160 -0.43 -12.85 -4.94
C PRO A 160 1.04 -12.48 -5.07
N GLU A 161 1.92 -13.48 -5.11
CA GLU A 161 3.34 -13.25 -5.30
C GLU A 161 3.59 -12.52 -6.63
N LEU A 162 4.47 -11.52 -6.58
CA LEU A 162 4.81 -10.71 -7.74
C LEU A 162 5.76 -11.54 -8.63
N PRO A 163 5.40 -11.83 -9.89
CA PRO A 163 6.16 -12.73 -10.75
C PRO A 163 7.37 -12.03 -11.39
N SER A 164 8.29 -11.53 -10.57
CA SER A 164 9.51 -10.85 -11.02
C SER A 164 10.75 -11.74 -10.98
N ASP A 165 11.84 -11.25 -11.59
CA ASP A 165 13.15 -11.86 -11.45
C ASP A 165 13.74 -11.68 -10.02
N VAL A 166 14.89 -12.31 -9.80
CA VAL A 166 15.62 -12.25 -8.52
C VAL A 166 16.15 -10.85 -8.22
N CYS A 167 16.59 -10.11 -9.24
CA CYS A 167 17.10 -8.74 -9.09
C CYS A 167 16.03 -7.81 -8.54
N PHE A 168 14.82 -7.88 -9.10
CA PHE A 168 13.68 -7.09 -8.64
C PHE A 168 13.22 -7.58 -7.28
N SER A 169 13.14 -8.90 -7.06
CA SER A 169 12.65 -9.44 -5.79
C SER A 169 13.51 -8.99 -4.61
N LEU A 170 14.83 -9.02 -4.75
CA LEU A 170 15.81 -8.64 -3.72
C LEU A 170 16.14 -7.14 -3.69
N GLY A 171 15.95 -6.44 -4.80
CA GLY A 171 16.25 -5.01 -4.90
C GLY A 171 15.21 -4.13 -4.24
N ASP A 172 15.59 -2.88 -3.97
CA ASP A 172 14.68 -1.86 -3.50
C ASP A 172 13.57 -1.60 -4.51
N LYS A 173 12.42 -1.24 -3.97
CA LYS A 173 11.20 -0.96 -4.73
C LYS A 173 10.61 0.34 -4.27
N GLU A 174 10.02 1.06 -5.18
CA GLU A 174 9.12 2.16 -4.87
C GLU A 174 7.70 1.74 -5.20
N SER A 175 6.74 2.31 -4.49
CA SER A 175 5.33 2.04 -4.77
C SER A 175 4.49 3.29 -4.68
N LEU A 176 3.42 3.27 -5.45
CA LEU A 176 2.39 4.29 -5.50
C LEU A 176 1.07 3.66 -5.91
N CYS A 177 -0.02 4.35 -5.64
CA CYS A 177 -1.36 3.85 -5.90
C CYS A 177 -2.07 4.77 -6.91
N ALA A 178 -2.95 4.22 -7.75
CA ALA A 178 -3.76 4.98 -8.71
C ALA A 178 -5.14 4.31 -8.82
N GLY A 179 -6.15 4.89 -8.20
CA GLY A 179 -7.46 4.26 -8.03
C GLY A 179 -7.31 2.90 -7.36
N THR A 180 -7.72 1.86 -8.06
CA THR A 180 -7.67 0.44 -7.65
C THR A 180 -6.38 -0.28 -8.03
N HIS A 181 -5.38 0.44 -8.55
CA HIS A 181 -4.09 -0.12 -8.92
C HIS A 181 -3.01 0.19 -7.88
N LEU A 182 -2.30 -0.84 -7.42
CA LEU A 182 -1.01 -0.69 -6.76
C LEU A 182 0.07 -0.81 -7.83
N ILE A 183 0.96 0.18 -7.92
CA ILE A 183 2.07 0.22 -8.85
C ILE A 183 3.35 0.05 -8.05
N VAL A 184 4.19 -0.88 -8.47
CA VAL A 184 5.49 -1.17 -7.87
C VAL A 184 6.55 -1.08 -8.95
N THR A 185 7.57 -0.28 -8.71
CA THR A 185 8.71 -0.11 -9.61
C THR A 185 9.98 -0.56 -8.91
N GLY A 186 10.95 -1.02 -9.69
CA GLY A 186 12.22 -1.54 -9.18
C GLY A 186 13.12 -1.97 -10.32
N ARG A 187 14.33 -2.42 -9.99
CA ARG A 187 15.32 -2.82 -10.99
C ARG A 187 15.21 -4.31 -11.31
N GLU A 188 14.99 -4.66 -12.57
CA GLU A 188 15.21 -6.00 -13.13
C GLU A 188 16.59 -6.07 -13.81
N GLU A 189 17.03 -7.26 -14.23
CA GLU A 189 18.38 -7.50 -14.76
C GLU A 189 18.80 -6.51 -15.87
N LYS A 190 17.87 -6.12 -16.75
CA LYS A 190 18.15 -5.33 -17.95
C LYS A 190 17.69 -3.87 -17.87
N SER A 191 16.75 -3.54 -16.98
CA SER A 191 16.14 -2.21 -16.92
C SER A 191 15.31 -2.02 -15.65
N VAL A 192 14.84 -0.79 -15.44
CA VAL A 192 13.74 -0.54 -14.50
C VAL A 192 12.48 -1.21 -15.02
N ALA A 193 11.80 -1.95 -14.15
CA ALA A 193 10.53 -2.61 -14.44
C ALA A 193 9.42 -2.03 -13.57
N LEU A 194 8.21 -2.04 -14.11
CA LEU A 194 7.01 -1.61 -13.42
C LEU A 194 6.00 -2.75 -13.42
N TRP A 195 5.46 -3.05 -12.24
CA TRP A 195 4.44 -4.05 -12.01
C TRP A 195 3.19 -3.36 -11.44
N ARG A 196 2.03 -3.68 -12.01
CA ARG A 196 0.71 -3.21 -11.58
C ARG A 196 -0.03 -4.39 -10.95
N TYR A 197 -0.52 -4.24 -9.73
CA TYR A 197 -1.55 -5.10 -9.16
C TYR A 197 -2.91 -4.43 -9.36
N GLU A 198 -3.86 -5.17 -9.93
CA GLU A 198 -5.25 -4.71 -10.12
C GLU A 198 -6.13 -5.35 -9.05
N LEU A 199 -6.75 -4.52 -8.20
CA LEU A 199 -7.58 -4.98 -7.09
C LEU A 199 -8.80 -5.78 -7.56
N GLU A 200 -9.40 -5.39 -8.70
CA GLU A 200 -10.59 -6.03 -9.28
C GLU A 200 -10.36 -7.51 -9.58
N THR A 201 -9.24 -7.78 -10.24
CA THR A 201 -8.89 -9.12 -10.73
C THR A 201 -8.02 -9.89 -9.73
N SER A 202 -7.45 -9.19 -8.76
CA SER A 202 -6.47 -9.71 -7.81
C SER A 202 -5.28 -10.35 -8.53
N LYS A 203 -4.72 -9.65 -9.52
CA LYS A 203 -3.62 -10.12 -10.37
C LYS A 203 -2.57 -9.05 -10.62
N TRP A 204 -1.33 -9.52 -10.79
CA TRP A 204 -0.21 -8.71 -11.26
C TRP A 204 -0.14 -8.69 -12.78
N PHE A 205 0.20 -7.53 -13.32
CA PHE A 205 0.47 -7.27 -14.73
C PHE A 205 1.77 -6.49 -14.86
N LYS A 206 2.60 -6.84 -15.83
CA LYS A 206 3.78 -6.05 -16.15
C LYS A 206 3.40 -4.81 -16.95
N GLY A 207 3.96 -3.67 -16.60
CA GLY A 207 3.77 -2.40 -17.29
C GLY A 207 2.39 -1.75 -17.05
N PRO A 208 1.98 -0.77 -17.89
CA PRO A 208 2.81 -0.18 -18.92
C PRO A 208 4.02 0.50 -18.27
N ALA A 209 5.14 0.45 -18.96
CA ALA A 209 6.31 1.20 -18.52
C ALA A 209 6.00 2.70 -18.50
N MET A 210 6.63 3.42 -17.56
CA MET A 210 6.72 4.87 -17.66
C MET A 210 7.35 5.25 -19.00
N ILE A 211 7.00 6.42 -19.54
CA ILE A 211 7.58 6.94 -20.79
C ILE A 211 9.09 7.09 -20.60
N THR A 212 9.53 7.56 -19.44
CA THR A 212 10.92 7.45 -18.99
C THR A 212 11.01 6.53 -17.77
N PRO A 213 11.50 5.29 -17.93
CA PRO A 213 11.76 4.40 -16.80
C PRO A 213 12.79 5.01 -15.83
N ARG A 214 12.43 5.06 -14.55
CA ARG A 214 13.17 5.78 -13.49
C ARG A 214 12.93 5.16 -12.12
N ILE A 215 13.83 5.41 -11.19
CA ILE A 215 13.68 5.13 -9.75
C ILE A 215 13.96 6.41 -8.94
N LEU A 216 13.75 6.40 -7.62
CA LEU A 216 14.03 7.49 -6.68
C LEU A 216 13.28 8.79 -7.00
N PHE A 217 12.07 8.66 -7.52
CA PHE A 217 11.24 9.79 -7.97
C PHE A 217 10.20 10.18 -6.93
N ALA A 218 9.74 11.43 -7.01
CA ALA A 218 8.59 11.87 -6.25
C ALA A 218 7.31 11.31 -6.88
N SER A 219 6.38 10.84 -6.05
CA SER A 219 5.08 10.37 -6.49
C SER A 219 3.93 10.93 -5.67
N ALA A 220 2.75 11.07 -6.28
CA ALA A 220 1.52 11.46 -5.60
C ALA A 220 0.30 10.81 -6.26
N THR A 221 -0.77 10.66 -5.50
CA THR A 221 -2.03 10.06 -5.98
C THR A 221 -3.16 11.08 -5.88
N ARG A 222 -3.98 11.17 -6.94
CA ARG A 222 -5.26 11.88 -6.95
C ARG A 222 -6.31 11.02 -7.65
N GLY A 223 -7.16 10.35 -6.87
CA GLY A 223 -8.18 9.46 -7.43
C GLY A 223 -7.56 8.36 -8.27
N THR A 224 -7.94 8.27 -9.55
CA THR A 224 -7.37 7.29 -10.51
C THR A 224 -6.04 7.69 -11.12
N VAL A 225 -5.55 8.88 -10.80
CA VAL A 225 -4.33 9.40 -11.41
C VAL A 225 -3.19 9.29 -10.41
N ALA A 226 -2.07 8.73 -10.85
CA ALA A 226 -0.80 8.81 -10.17
C ALA A 226 0.11 9.80 -10.92
N PHE A 227 0.83 10.63 -10.19
CA PHE A 227 1.82 11.56 -10.72
C PHE A 227 3.21 11.08 -10.30
N VAL A 228 4.18 11.22 -11.19
CA VAL A 228 5.60 11.00 -10.91
C VAL A 228 6.43 12.15 -11.46
N ALA A 229 7.48 12.53 -10.76
CA ALA A 229 8.41 13.57 -11.23
C ALA A 229 9.81 13.38 -10.68
N GLY A 230 10.80 13.77 -11.48
CA GLY A 230 12.20 13.65 -11.13
C GLY A 230 12.68 12.19 -11.22
N GLY A 231 13.60 11.83 -10.35
CA GLY A 231 14.18 10.50 -10.24
C GLY A 231 15.50 10.33 -10.99
N LEU A 232 15.93 9.08 -11.03
CA LEU A 232 17.17 8.59 -11.59
C LEU A 232 16.86 7.59 -12.68
N LYS A 233 17.30 7.90 -13.90
CA LYS A 233 17.28 6.95 -15.02
C LYS A 233 18.56 6.13 -14.97
N VAL A 234 18.41 4.81 -15.15
CA VAL A 234 19.54 3.86 -15.20
C VAL A 234 19.58 3.25 -16.59
N TYR A 235 20.71 3.41 -17.27
CA TYR A 235 20.95 2.87 -18.60
C TYR A 235 21.57 1.47 -18.53
N GLY A 236 21.52 0.74 -19.65
CA GLY A 236 22.05 -0.63 -19.73
C GLY A 236 23.56 -0.75 -19.52
N ASP A 237 24.30 0.34 -19.74
CA ASP A 237 25.73 0.48 -19.46
C ASP A 237 26.04 0.90 -18.02
N ALA A 238 25.02 0.87 -17.14
CA ALA A 238 25.05 1.34 -15.75
C ALA A 238 25.27 2.84 -15.57
N SER A 239 25.29 3.64 -16.64
CA SER A 239 25.25 5.10 -16.50
C SER A 239 23.94 5.56 -15.86
N LYS A 240 23.99 6.65 -15.11
CA LYS A 240 22.90 7.19 -14.30
C LYS A 240 22.65 8.65 -14.68
N GLU A 241 21.39 9.05 -14.81
CA GLU A 241 20.99 10.42 -15.12
C GLU A 241 19.88 10.88 -14.18
N VAL A 242 20.13 11.94 -13.43
CA VAL A 242 19.08 12.63 -12.65
C VAL A 242 18.24 13.44 -13.61
N VAL A 243 16.93 13.25 -13.58
CA VAL A 243 15.99 13.82 -14.55
C VAL A 243 15.02 14.80 -13.89
N SER A 244 14.43 15.69 -14.68
CA SER A 244 13.38 16.65 -14.23
C SER A 244 12.00 16.34 -14.83
N GLY A 245 11.92 15.36 -15.72
CA GLY A 245 10.68 14.98 -16.39
C GLY A 245 9.59 14.55 -15.40
N ALA A 246 8.35 14.83 -15.78
CA ALA A 246 7.17 14.48 -15.01
C ALA A 246 6.15 13.78 -15.92
N GLU A 247 5.40 12.84 -15.34
CA GLU A 247 4.41 12.04 -16.05
C GLU A 247 3.23 11.75 -15.12
N LYS A 248 2.06 11.48 -15.71
CA LYS A 248 0.92 10.94 -14.98
C LYS A 248 0.43 9.63 -15.58
N TYR A 249 0.04 8.71 -14.71
CA TYR A 249 -0.62 7.46 -15.05
C TYR A 249 -2.10 7.55 -14.73
N ASP A 250 -2.95 7.19 -15.67
CA ASP A 250 -4.38 7.04 -15.46
C ASP A 250 -4.72 5.55 -15.35
N SER A 251 -5.31 5.13 -14.22
CA SER A 251 -5.68 3.74 -13.97
C SER A 251 -6.86 3.26 -14.80
N VAL A 252 -7.72 4.17 -15.30
CA VAL A 252 -8.87 3.85 -16.14
C VAL A 252 -8.42 3.51 -17.56
N THR A 253 -7.58 4.36 -18.15
CA THR A 253 -7.05 4.12 -19.51
C THR A 253 -5.83 3.21 -19.52
N LYS A 254 -5.20 3.02 -18.35
CA LYS A 254 -3.95 2.26 -18.16
C LYS A 254 -2.81 2.82 -19.03
N THR A 255 -2.69 4.14 -19.09
CA THR A 255 -1.67 4.82 -19.91
C THR A 255 -0.90 5.88 -19.12
N TRP A 256 0.38 6.04 -19.46
CA TRP A 256 1.19 7.18 -19.03
C TRP A 256 1.07 8.34 -20.02
N THR A 257 1.05 9.56 -19.49
CA THR A 257 1.05 10.80 -20.28
C THR A 257 2.15 11.70 -19.75
N SER A 258 2.94 12.26 -20.67
CA SER A 258 3.97 13.24 -20.32
C SER A 258 3.34 14.53 -19.82
N LEU A 259 3.95 15.13 -18.80
CA LEU A 259 3.66 16.49 -18.35
C LEU A 259 4.85 17.39 -18.67
N ARG A 260 4.70 18.70 -18.49
CA ARG A 260 5.88 19.58 -18.48
C ARG A 260 6.86 19.14 -17.40
N GLY A 261 8.16 19.17 -17.69
CA GLY A 261 9.21 18.87 -16.72
C GLY A 261 9.41 20.00 -15.70
N MET A 262 9.91 19.64 -14.52
CA MET A 262 10.34 20.59 -13.48
C MET A 262 11.50 21.47 -13.97
N HIS A 263 11.69 22.62 -13.31
CA HIS A 263 12.82 23.52 -13.57
C HIS A 263 14.15 22.93 -13.11
N LYS A 264 14.15 22.16 -12.01
CA LYS A 264 15.34 21.50 -11.47
C LYS A 264 15.23 19.99 -11.59
N ARG A 265 16.34 19.34 -11.95
CA ARG A 265 16.49 17.88 -11.85
C ARG A 265 16.63 17.51 -10.39
N ARG A 266 16.04 16.39 -9.99
CA ARG A 266 16.12 15.91 -8.62
C ARG A 266 15.86 14.41 -8.52
N GLN A 267 16.59 13.73 -7.64
CA GLN A 267 16.36 12.35 -7.20
C GLN A 267 16.21 12.30 -5.68
N PHE A 268 15.79 11.18 -5.10
CA PHE A 268 15.52 11.05 -3.64
C PHE A 268 14.53 12.12 -3.13
N CYS A 269 13.61 12.55 -4.00
CA CYS A 269 12.63 13.58 -3.68
C CYS A 269 11.29 12.96 -3.30
N SER A 270 10.40 13.74 -2.70
CA SER A 270 9.10 13.24 -2.26
C SER A 270 7.96 14.06 -2.82
N GLY A 271 6.88 13.37 -3.18
CA GLY A 271 5.73 13.94 -3.85
C GLY A 271 4.49 13.93 -2.98
N CYS A 272 3.62 14.93 -3.13
CA CYS A 272 2.28 14.89 -2.58
C CYS A 272 1.30 15.68 -3.44
N TYR A 273 0.02 15.35 -3.36
CA TYR A 273 -1.04 16.13 -3.99
C TYR A 273 -1.72 16.96 -2.91
N LEU A 274 -1.68 18.29 -3.05
CA LEU A 274 -2.17 19.23 -2.04
C LEU A 274 -2.92 20.36 -2.74
N ARG A 275 -4.16 20.62 -2.32
CA ARG A 275 -4.98 21.76 -2.78
C ARG A 275 -4.97 21.95 -4.32
N GLY A 276 -5.20 20.85 -5.04
CA GLY A 276 -5.27 20.90 -6.50
C GLY A 276 -3.94 20.82 -7.25
N LYS A 277 -2.79 20.79 -6.56
CA LYS A 277 -1.47 20.83 -7.20
C LYS A 277 -0.59 19.65 -6.78
N PHE A 278 0.30 19.23 -7.68
CA PHE A 278 1.30 18.20 -7.39
C PHE A 278 2.59 18.85 -6.92
N TYR A 279 2.96 18.62 -5.66
CA TYR A 279 4.16 19.16 -5.03
C TYR A 279 5.28 18.12 -5.06
N VAL A 280 6.49 18.58 -5.34
CA VAL A 280 7.72 17.79 -5.28
C VAL A 280 8.73 18.52 -4.41
N LEU A 281 9.14 17.89 -3.30
CA LEU A 281 9.93 18.52 -2.26
C LEU A 281 11.28 17.85 -2.10
N GLY A 282 12.31 18.68 -1.95
CA GLY A 282 13.66 18.25 -1.58
C GLY A 282 14.33 17.30 -2.57
N GLY A 283 15.08 16.35 -2.02
CA GLY A 283 15.93 15.43 -2.76
C GLY A 283 17.32 15.99 -3.03
N LYS A 284 17.99 15.41 -4.03
CA LYS A 284 19.34 15.78 -4.46
C LYS A 284 19.37 16.13 -5.94
N ASP A 285 20.17 17.11 -6.32
CA ASP A 285 20.39 17.47 -7.72
C ASP A 285 21.34 16.50 -8.44
N GLU A 286 21.67 16.81 -9.70
CA GLU A 286 22.61 16.03 -10.51
C GLU A 286 24.05 15.95 -9.97
N ASN A 287 24.41 16.83 -9.02
CA ASN A 287 25.72 16.87 -8.37
C ASN A 287 25.68 16.27 -6.95
N ASP A 288 24.64 15.50 -6.63
CA ASP A 288 24.36 14.93 -5.32
C ASP A 288 24.19 15.97 -4.19
N LYS A 289 23.92 17.24 -4.54
CA LYS A 289 23.70 18.29 -3.54
C LYS A 289 22.26 18.29 -3.06
N ASN A 290 22.08 18.29 -1.73
CA ASN A 290 20.75 18.37 -1.12
C ASN A 290 20.02 19.67 -1.52
N LEU A 291 18.75 19.51 -1.90
CA LEU A 291 17.87 20.60 -2.29
C LEU A 291 16.97 20.98 -1.11
N THR A 292 17.04 22.24 -0.69
CA THR A 292 16.10 22.83 0.29
C THR A 292 14.81 23.31 -0.37
N CYS A 293 14.77 23.40 -1.70
CA CYS A 293 13.63 23.89 -2.45
C CYS A 293 12.68 22.76 -2.89
N GLY A 294 11.44 23.13 -3.15
CA GLY A 294 10.44 22.29 -3.78
C GLY A 294 9.89 22.96 -5.03
N GLU A 295 9.05 22.25 -5.78
CA GLU A 295 8.30 22.79 -6.90
C GLU A 295 6.86 22.29 -6.84
N ARG A 296 5.90 23.10 -7.29
CA ARG A 296 4.50 22.69 -7.42
C ARG A 296 4.04 22.81 -8.86
N TYR A 297 3.34 21.79 -9.34
CA TYR A 297 2.78 21.72 -10.67
C TYR A 297 1.30 22.06 -10.66
N ASP A 298 0.90 22.90 -11.60
CA ASP A 298 -0.47 23.29 -11.85
C ASP A 298 -0.95 22.70 -13.18
N GLU A 299 -1.87 21.73 -13.10
CA GLU A 299 -2.43 21.06 -14.29
C GLU A 299 -3.22 21.99 -15.20
N GLY A 300 -3.80 23.07 -14.68
CA GLY A 300 -4.58 24.02 -15.48
C GLY A 300 -3.72 24.89 -16.39
N THR A 301 -2.46 25.11 -16.02
CA THR A 301 -1.49 25.91 -16.79
C THR A 301 -0.36 25.08 -17.40
N ASP A 302 -0.31 23.77 -17.11
CA ASP A 302 0.81 22.88 -17.43
C ASP A 302 2.17 23.51 -17.11
N SER A 303 2.31 24.01 -15.87
CA SER A 303 3.50 24.73 -15.45
C SER A 303 3.93 24.41 -14.02
N TRP A 304 5.24 24.54 -13.78
CA TRP A 304 5.85 24.38 -12.48
C TRP A 304 6.20 25.73 -11.88
N GLU A 305 6.03 25.86 -10.56
CA GLU A 305 6.43 27.02 -9.79
C GLU A 305 7.42 26.59 -8.69
N LEU A 306 8.54 27.31 -8.58
CA LEU A 306 9.55 27.06 -7.57
C LEU A 306 9.08 27.55 -6.20
N ILE A 307 9.25 26.70 -5.18
CA ILE A 307 9.06 27.01 -3.77
C ILE A 307 10.46 27.05 -3.12
N PRO A 308 11.06 28.24 -2.97
CA PRO A 308 12.39 28.36 -2.38
C PRO A 308 12.35 27.97 -0.89
N ASP A 309 13.40 27.31 -0.42
CA ASP A 309 13.69 27.12 1.01
C ASP A 309 12.54 26.51 1.84
N VAL A 310 11.74 25.65 1.21
CA VAL A 310 10.65 24.90 1.85
C VAL A 310 11.18 23.91 2.88
N LEU A 311 12.40 23.37 2.71
CA LEU A 311 13.08 22.48 3.66
C LEU A 311 14.34 23.13 4.25
N ARG A 312 14.34 24.44 4.49
CA ARG A 312 15.50 25.16 5.03
C ARG A 312 15.95 24.68 6.42
N ASP A 313 14.97 24.29 7.24
CA ASP A 313 15.17 23.84 8.63
C ASP A 313 15.22 22.30 8.74
N ALA A 314 15.29 21.61 7.60
CA ALA A 314 15.45 20.16 7.57
C ALA A 314 16.93 19.81 7.80
N SER A 315 17.17 18.82 8.66
CA SER A 315 18.52 18.30 8.85
C SER A 315 18.80 17.25 7.79
N PHE A 316 19.75 17.52 6.89
CA PHE A 316 20.19 16.55 5.89
C PHE A 316 21.37 15.74 6.42
N SER A 317 21.16 14.44 6.63
CA SER A 317 22.23 13.47 6.92
C SER A 317 22.72 12.79 5.63
N SER A 318 23.94 12.26 5.62
CA SER A 318 24.45 11.45 4.49
C SER A 318 23.62 10.18 4.25
N ILE A 319 23.04 9.63 5.31
CA ILE A 319 22.17 8.45 5.30
C ILE A 319 20.79 8.86 5.84
N GLN A 320 19.89 9.27 4.94
CA GLN A 320 18.52 9.66 5.29
C GLN A 320 17.57 9.21 4.19
N SER A 321 16.35 8.83 4.58
CA SER A 321 15.28 8.61 3.63
C SER A 321 14.92 9.90 2.88
N PRO A 322 14.27 9.82 1.71
CA PRO A 322 13.56 10.95 1.15
C PRO A 322 12.61 11.60 2.18
N PRO A 323 12.25 12.88 2.00
CA PRO A 323 11.33 13.58 2.91
C PRO A 323 10.04 12.78 3.19
N LEU A 324 9.85 12.38 4.44
CA LEU A 324 8.66 11.62 4.85
C LEU A 324 7.47 12.58 4.95
N ILE A 325 6.65 12.64 3.91
CA ILE A 325 5.52 13.57 3.81
C ILE A 325 4.17 12.86 3.66
N ALA A 326 3.13 13.51 4.19
CA ALA A 326 1.74 13.05 4.09
C ALA A 326 0.79 14.25 4.05
N VAL A 327 -0.35 14.10 3.37
CA VAL A 327 -1.39 15.14 3.31
C VAL A 327 -2.65 14.63 4.00
N VAL A 328 -3.14 15.39 4.98
CA VAL A 328 -4.38 15.08 5.71
C VAL A 328 -5.17 16.37 5.85
N ASN A 329 -6.46 16.34 5.51
CA ASN A 329 -7.37 17.50 5.59
C ASN A 329 -6.78 18.79 4.97
N ASP A 330 -6.23 18.68 3.74
CA ASP A 330 -5.60 19.79 3.01
C ASP A 330 -4.43 20.49 3.72
N ASN A 331 -3.82 19.81 4.68
CA ASN A 331 -2.58 20.21 5.32
C ASN A 331 -1.47 19.22 4.98
N LEU A 332 -0.29 19.76 4.70
CA LEU A 332 0.91 18.98 4.43
C LEU A 332 1.68 18.79 5.74
N TYR A 333 1.97 17.54 6.05
CA TYR A 333 2.74 17.13 7.20
C TYR A 333 4.06 16.49 6.77
N SER A 334 5.08 16.65 7.59
CA SER A 334 6.37 16.00 7.43
C SER A 334 6.82 15.40 8.76
N LEU A 335 7.47 14.25 8.68
CA LEU A 335 8.21 13.67 9.80
C LEU A 335 9.68 14.04 9.67
N GLU A 336 10.17 14.92 10.54
CA GLU A 336 11.58 15.24 10.67
C GLU A 336 12.27 14.11 11.45
N THR A 337 12.98 13.25 10.71
CA THR A 337 13.51 11.98 11.21
C THR A 337 14.63 12.18 12.24
N SER A 338 15.46 13.22 12.08
CA SER A 338 16.57 13.52 12.98
C SER A 338 16.12 13.89 14.41
N ALA A 339 14.97 14.57 14.51
CA ALA A 339 14.37 15.02 15.75
C ALA A 339 13.18 14.16 16.21
N ASN A 340 12.75 13.18 15.40
CA ASN A 340 11.57 12.36 15.63
C ASN A 340 10.27 13.19 15.79
N GLU A 341 10.15 14.24 14.97
CA GLU A 341 9.21 15.33 15.17
C GLU A 341 8.22 15.44 14.00
N LEU A 342 6.93 15.50 14.33
CA LEU A 342 5.87 15.83 13.38
C LEU A 342 5.81 17.35 13.17
N ARG A 343 5.83 17.76 11.91
CA ARG A 343 5.68 19.16 11.49
C ARG A 343 4.52 19.33 10.53
N VAL A 344 3.87 20.48 10.58
CA VAL A 344 2.86 20.92 9.60
C VAL A 344 3.36 22.12 8.81
N TYR A 345 3.10 22.14 7.51
CA TYR A 345 3.54 23.21 6.62
C TYR A 345 2.49 24.31 6.49
N ASP A 346 2.90 25.54 6.78
CA ASP A 346 2.12 26.73 6.49
C ASP A 346 2.47 27.24 5.08
N THR A 347 1.57 26.96 4.13
CA THR A 347 1.76 27.33 2.72
C THR A 347 1.82 28.84 2.47
N ASN A 348 1.25 29.66 3.37
CA ASN A 348 1.19 31.10 3.18
C ASN A 348 2.48 31.77 3.65
N ALA A 349 3.02 31.29 4.77
CA ALA A 349 4.26 31.80 5.34
C ALA A 349 5.51 31.06 4.84
N ASN A 350 5.36 29.93 4.16
CA ASN A 350 6.45 29.05 3.72
C ASN A 350 7.35 28.61 4.88
N VAL A 351 6.72 28.13 5.96
CA VAL A 351 7.39 27.68 7.19
C VAL A 351 6.78 26.39 7.73
N TRP A 352 7.60 25.59 8.40
CA TRP A 352 7.14 24.40 9.12
C TRP A 352 6.95 24.71 10.60
N LYS A 353 5.82 24.29 11.15
CA LYS A 353 5.50 24.41 12.58
C LYS A 353 5.60 23.04 13.23
N LYS A 354 6.30 22.95 14.36
CA LYS A 354 6.38 21.74 15.18
C LYS A 354 5.01 21.44 15.82
N LEU A 355 4.58 20.18 15.76
CA LEU A 355 3.38 19.70 16.44
C LEU A 355 3.67 18.76 17.61
N GLY A 356 4.82 18.09 17.62
CA GLY A 356 5.23 17.18 18.69
C GLY A 356 5.93 15.94 18.18
N ASP A 357 6.18 14.98 19.07
CA ASP A 357 6.95 13.79 18.74
C ASP A 357 6.06 12.65 18.19
N VAL A 358 6.66 11.75 17.42
CA VAL A 358 6.00 10.53 16.93
C VAL A 358 6.34 9.30 17.79
N PRO A 359 5.43 8.32 17.94
CA PRO A 359 5.59 7.16 18.83
C PRO A 359 6.46 6.03 18.23
N VAL A 360 7.23 6.32 17.18
CA VAL A 360 8.18 5.38 16.55
C VAL A 360 9.59 5.95 16.57
N ARG A 361 10.61 5.12 16.40
CA ARG A 361 12.02 5.53 16.42
C ARG A 361 12.52 5.94 15.03
N ALA A 362 11.97 7.02 14.47
CA ALA A 362 12.36 7.45 13.12
C ALA A 362 13.84 7.87 13.00
N LYS A 363 14.46 8.23 14.12
CA LYS A 363 15.88 8.61 14.19
C LYS A 363 16.84 7.44 13.99
N SER A 364 16.50 6.22 14.43
CA SER A 364 17.43 5.08 14.52
C SER A 364 18.08 4.73 13.17
N SER A 365 17.35 4.93 12.08
CA SER A 365 17.71 4.53 10.72
C SER A 365 17.55 5.69 9.72
N GLY A 366 17.57 6.94 10.19
CA GLY A 366 17.41 8.11 9.31
C GLY A 366 16.08 8.14 8.55
N GLY A 367 15.02 7.52 9.08
CA GLY A 367 13.70 7.39 8.45
C GLY A 367 13.47 6.09 7.68
N TRP A 368 14.52 5.31 7.38
CA TRP A 368 14.35 4.02 6.70
C TRP A 368 13.61 3.01 7.59
N GLY A 369 12.69 2.24 7.01
CA GLY A 369 11.84 1.33 7.78
C GLY A 369 10.67 2.01 8.49
N VAL A 370 10.48 3.32 8.34
CA VAL A 370 9.30 4.05 8.80
C VAL A 370 8.31 4.26 7.65
N ALA A 371 7.06 3.85 7.85
CA ALA A 371 5.98 4.27 6.97
C ALA A 371 5.29 5.50 7.55
N PHE A 372 5.34 6.62 6.83
CA PHE A 372 4.60 7.85 7.14
C PHE A 372 3.67 8.16 5.97
N LYS A 373 2.36 7.95 6.13
CA LYS A 373 1.39 8.06 5.04
C LYS A 373 0.08 8.72 5.50
N SER A 374 -0.66 9.24 4.53
CA SER A 374 -2.06 9.63 4.73
C SER A 374 -2.95 8.38 4.73
N LEU A 375 -3.88 8.31 5.67
CA LEU A 375 -4.87 7.25 5.81
C LEU A 375 -6.25 7.89 6.01
N GLY A 376 -6.79 8.46 4.92
CA GLY A 376 -8.04 9.21 4.96
C GLY A 376 -7.89 10.51 5.76
N ASP A 377 -8.62 10.62 6.87
CA ASP A 377 -8.58 11.75 7.80
C ASP A 377 -7.49 11.62 8.89
N LYS A 378 -6.67 10.57 8.81
CA LYS A 378 -5.60 10.27 9.78
C LYS A 378 -4.22 10.25 9.13
N LEU A 379 -3.20 10.54 9.93
CA LEU A 379 -1.82 10.13 9.67
C LEU A 379 -1.63 8.68 10.12
N LEU A 380 -0.92 7.91 9.29
CA LEU A 380 -0.44 6.57 9.60
C LEU A 380 1.07 6.63 9.82
N VAL A 381 1.51 6.10 10.96
CA VAL A 381 2.93 5.95 11.30
C VAL A 381 3.20 4.53 11.72
N MET A 382 4.14 3.88 11.03
CA MET A 382 4.60 2.53 11.38
C MET A 382 6.12 2.51 11.50
N GLY A 383 6.63 1.75 12.45
CA GLY A 383 8.06 1.58 12.64
C GLY A 383 8.37 0.93 13.98
N GLU A 384 9.66 0.90 14.34
CA GLU A 384 10.10 0.41 15.65
C GLU A 384 9.52 1.29 16.78
N SER A 385 8.93 0.67 17.80
CA SER A 385 8.29 1.39 18.92
C SER A 385 9.29 2.08 19.85
N VAL A 386 8.90 3.21 20.44
CA VAL A 386 9.72 3.94 21.42
C VAL A 386 9.66 3.31 22.83
N GLY A 387 8.68 2.42 23.11
CA GLY A 387 8.40 1.86 24.45
C GLY A 387 9.40 0.83 25.01
N PRO A 388 9.28 0.46 26.30
CA PRO A 388 10.23 -0.43 27.01
C PRO A 388 10.09 -1.92 26.68
N SER A 389 9.16 -2.31 25.79
CA SER A 389 9.00 -3.71 25.40
C SER A 389 10.22 -4.15 24.60
N ARG A 390 11.00 -5.08 25.16
CA ARG A 390 12.12 -5.79 24.50
C ARG A 390 11.69 -6.71 23.34
N THR A 391 10.48 -6.54 22.82
CA THR A 391 10.04 -7.21 21.61
C THR A 391 10.34 -6.30 20.44
N GLU A 392 11.37 -6.64 19.67
CA GLU A 392 11.78 -6.05 18.40
C GLU A 392 10.65 -6.23 17.34
N THR A 393 9.51 -5.58 17.56
CA THR A 393 8.32 -5.71 16.72
C THR A 393 7.87 -4.33 16.26
N MET A 394 7.59 -4.21 14.96
CA MET A 394 6.99 -3.02 14.38
C MET A 394 5.65 -2.71 15.05
N SER A 395 5.40 -1.43 15.30
CA SER A 395 4.14 -0.93 15.84
C SER A 395 3.46 -0.01 14.83
N VAL A 396 2.14 0.00 14.87
CA VAL A 396 1.29 0.75 13.95
C VAL A 396 0.49 1.76 14.76
N TYR A 397 0.63 3.04 14.42
CA TYR A 397 -0.06 4.14 15.07
C TYR A 397 -0.83 4.97 14.07
N THR A 398 -2.00 5.44 14.48
CA THR A 398 -2.75 6.44 13.72
C THR A 398 -3.02 7.67 14.59
N CYS A 399 -3.11 8.84 13.96
CA CYS A 399 -3.42 10.10 14.64
C CYS A 399 -4.29 10.95 13.74
N ARG A 400 -5.30 11.62 14.30
CA ARG A 400 -5.98 12.72 13.63
C ARG A 400 -5.21 14.00 13.93
N PRO A 401 -4.37 14.49 13.02
CA PRO A 401 -3.57 15.66 13.32
C PRO A 401 -4.43 16.91 13.37
N SER A 402 -4.09 17.83 14.27
CA SER A 402 -4.54 19.21 14.19
C SER A 402 -3.45 20.06 13.54
N ALA A 403 -3.84 21.06 12.75
CA ALA A 403 -2.90 22.06 12.25
C ALA A 403 -2.53 23.09 13.33
N ASN A 404 -3.25 23.11 14.47
CA ASN A 404 -2.98 23.98 15.60
C ASN A 404 -1.85 23.37 16.47
N PRO A 405 -0.69 24.04 16.60
CA PRO A 405 0.42 23.54 17.42
C PRO A 405 0.13 23.44 18.92
N GLU A 406 -0.89 24.14 19.42
CA GLU A 406 -1.27 24.11 20.83
C GLU A 406 -2.10 22.85 21.19
N GLU A 407 -2.68 22.20 20.18
CA GLU A 407 -3.47 20.99 20.38
C GLU A 407 -2.56 19.76 20.51
N LYS A 408 -2.76 19.01 21.60
CA LYS A 408 -1.96 17.82 21.88
C LYS A 408 -2.27 16.71 20.88
N LEU A 409 -1.22 16.16 20.26
CA LEU A 409 -1.32 14.96 19.43
C LEU A 409 -1.75 13.74 20.25
N VAL A 410 -2.75 13.02 19.75
CA VAL A 410 -3.23 11.76 20.32
C VAL A 410 -2.97 10.63 19.34
N TRP A 411 -2.04 9.74 19.69
CA TRP A 411 -1.69 8.58 18.90
C TRP A 411 -2.45 7.34 19.39
N GLU A 412 -3.14 6.68 18.47
CA GLU A 412 -3.88 5.43 18.68
C GLU A 412 -3.04 4.26 18.17
N GLU A 413 -2.62 3.36 19.06
CA GLU A 413 -1.88 2.15 18.70
C GLU A 413 -2.82 1.02 18.23
N SER A 414 -2.50 0.39 17.10
CA SER A 414 -3.21 -0.79 16.61
C SER A 414 -2.65 -2.06 17.27
N LYS A 415 -3.12 -2.34 18.49
CA LYS A 415 -2.54 -3.35 19.40
C LYS A 415 -2.57 -4.80 18.93
N ARG A 416 -3.36 -5.13 17.89
CA ARG A 416 -3.52 -6.53 17.46
C ARG A 416 -3.13 -6.82 16.03
N CYS A 417 -3.11 -5.87 15.08
CA CYS A 417 -2.70 -6.10 13.68
C CYS A 417 -3.03 -7.52 13.14
N CYS A 418 -4.29 -7.95 13.32
CA CYS A 418 -4.79 -9.29 12.96
C CYS A 418 -4.04 -10.51 13.57
N ASP A 419 -3.43 -10.37 14.75
CA ASP A 419 -2.52 -11.32 15.40
C ASP A 419 -1.28 -11.70 14.56
N VAL A 420 -0.97 -10.93 13.51
CA VAL A 420 0.20 -11.13 12.64
C VAL A 420 1.41 -10.46 13.29
N ARG A 421 2.49 -11.23 13.48
CA ARG A 421 3.77 -10.67 13.92
C ARG A 421 4.44 -9.95 12.76
N LEU A 422 4.33 -8.62 12.73
CA LEU A 422 5.03 -7.79 11.76
C LEU A 422 6.54 -7.85 12.00
N SER A 423 7.31 -7.94 10.91
CA SER A 423 8.78 -7.84 10.94
C SER A 423 9.22 -6.50 11.52
N HIS A 424 10.47 -6.34 11.95
CA HIS A 424 10.93 -5.07 12.55
C HIS A 424 11.17 -3.96 11.51
N PHE A 425 11.23 -4.29 10.21
CA PHE A 425 11.59 -3.35 9.15
C PHE A 425 10.61 -3.38 7.98
N ILE A 426 10.09 -2.20 7.61
CA ILE A 426 9.23 -2.00 6.45
C ILE A 426 10.12 -1.76 5.22
N LEU A 427 10.00 -2.62 4.21
CA LEU A 427 10.67 -2.39 2.92
C LEU A 427 9.87 -1.42 2.06
N ASN A 428 8.54 -1.51 2.11
CA ASN A 428 7.67 -0.61 1.36
C ASN A 428 6.26 -0.52 1.96
N CYS A 429 5.62 0.65 1.82
CA CYS A 429 4.24 0.90 2.20
C CYS A 429 3.56 1.87 1.22
N CYS A 430 2.37 1.50 0.72
CA CYS A 430 1.45 2.38 -0.02
C CYS A 430 0.08 2.37 0.65
N VAL A 431 -0.61 3.51 0.60
CA VAL A 431 -2.04 3.58 0.97
C VAL A 431 -2.85 3.76 -0.31
N MET A 432 -3.78 2.85 -0.53
CA MET A 432 -4.76 2.91 -1.61
C MET A 432 -6.06 3.48 -1.06
N ILE A 433 -6.64 4.44 -1.78
CA ILE A 433 -7.91 5.08 -1.44
C ILE A 433 -8.87 4.76 -2.60
N ALA A 434 -9.71 3.74 -2.42
CA ALA A 434 -10.53 3.15 -3.49
C ALA A 434 -11.99 2.93 -3.11
#